data_AF-A0A7H5F4E7-F1
#
_entry.id   AF-A0A7H5F4E7-F1
#
_cell.length_a   1.000
_cell.length_b   1.000
_cell.length_c   1.000
_cell.angle_alpha   90.00
_cell.angle_beta   90.00
_cell.angle_gamma   90.00
#
_symmetry.space_group_name_H-M   'P 1'
#
loop_
_entity.id
_entity.type
_entity.pdbx_description
1 polymer ?
#
loop_
_entity_poly.entity_id
_entity_poly.type
_entity_poly.pdbx_seq_one_letter_code
_entity_poly.pdbx_strand_id
1 'polypeptide(L)'
;MIFLVALLLCVWFWRRSMQDASWWMIATYVGVGLLIWTDYSVSATMTDAIPQIVRDFLILGMVGFVQSLAVHKRMPVWLAIVLTLGIFFAAHLLEEYVAAKQVITVTSEEVSEVPQLSAGESYLIEIREGAGSQQLKADAFMHGLSIQPAFHPEDEASTLLDNYFTIDIPADNDALVKKFSSFDYVAWMEPNEVIQVEPLLSEEVPSTQKRGSLSINDPNTDQQWIMDVLEMDRYYRLLSKQQPKQQAKIAILDTGVDGKHEDIVDNYFTVERKYDNDPMGHGTHCAGIAAGVTNNGIGIGSLAGSGEKPFVEITSIKVLGAGGMGTQKTIIAGIIEAVDEDMDIISLSLGGPSNQSRQRAYSQAVKYAHDHGAIVVAAAGNSNRDAANYSPANADGMITVAALDDKLLRAPFSNRVDRVKRGIAAPGVGIFSTTPNNTYKSFSGTSMACPFVAGLLGVMRSLEPELTAERAYAILHATGEDGPETRVTGRIVQPADALEAILQR
;
A
#
# COMPACT_ATOMS: atom_id res chain seq x y z
N MET A 1 -2.44 25.72 -20.20
CA MET A 1 -3.30 26.25 -21.29
C MET A 1 -4.62 26.84 -20.76
N ILE A 2 -5.33 26.17 -19.84
CA ILE A 2 -6.59 26.64 -19.23
C ILE A 2 -6.41 27.95 -18.44
N PHE A 3 -5.29 28.10 -17.71
CA PHE A 3 -4.96 29.32 -16.97
C PHE A 3 -4.86 30.57 -17.86
N LEU A 4 -4.26 30.44 -19.05
CA LEU A 4 -4.11 31.54 -20.01
C LEU A 4 -5.47 31.95 -20.59
N VAL A 5 -6.38 30.99 -20.78
CA VAL A 5 -7.76 31.22 -21.24
C VAL A 5 -8.60 31.86 -20.14
N ALA A 6 -8.47 31.43 -18.88
CA ALA A 6 -9.14 32.05 -17.73
C ALA A 6 -8.66 33.49 -17.50
N LEU A 7 -7.35 33.72 -17.61
CA LEU A 7 -6.75 35.05 -17.47
C LEU A 7 -7.19 35.98 -18.61
N LEU A 8 -7.26 35.48 -19.86
CA LEU A 8 -7.79 36.23 -21.00
C LEU A 8 -9.30 36.49 -20.89
N LEU A 9 -10.08 35.57 -20.35
CA LEU A 9 -11.52 35.76 -20.08
C LEU A 9 -11.75 36.75 -18.95
N CYS A 10 -10.95 36.72 -17.88
CA CYS A 10 -10.97 37.72 -16.82
C CYS A 10 -10.57 39.11 -17.36
N VAL A 11 -9.52 39.20 -18.19
CA VAL A 11 -9.09 40.44 -18.88
C VAL A 11 -10.16 40.94 -19.88
N TRP A 12 -10.89 40.03 -20.53
CA TRP A 12 -11.99 40.38 -21.44
C TRP A 12 -13.22 40.89 -20.68
N PHE A 13 -13.60 40.23 -19.58
CA PHE A 13 -14.66 40.71 -18.67
C PHE A 13 -14.26 42.06 -18.03
N TRP A 14 -12.99 42.20 -17.64
CA TRP A 14 -12.33 43.40 -17.12
C TRP A 14 -12.39 44.59 -18.09
N ARG A 15 -12.17 44.37 -19.40
CA ARG A 15 -12.26 45.44 -20.41
C ARG A 15 -13.70 45.91 -20.66
N ARG A 16 -14.70 45.06 -20.40
CA ARG A 16 -16.11 45.35 -20.71
C ARG A 16 -16.84 46.10 -19.59
N SER A 17 -16.40 46.00 -18.33
CA SER A 17 -17.20 46.47 -17.18
C SER A 17 -16.62 47.65 -16.38
N MET A 18 -15.44 48.17 -16.69
CA MET A 18 -14.83 49.26 -15.89
C MET A 18 -14.17 50.33 -16.77
N GLN A 19 -14.86 51.46 -16.96
CA GLN A 19 -14.21 52.71 -17.41
C GLN A 19 -13.55 53.49 -16.26
N ASP A 20 -13.82 53.12 -14.99
CA ASP A 20 -13.43 53.90 -13.80
C ASP A 20 -12.52 53.12 -12.81
N ALA A 21 -11.77 52.11 -13.26
CA ALA A 21 -10.94 51.31 -12.37
C ALA A 21 -9.69 52.05 -11.86
N SER A 22 -9.54 52.17 -10.55
CA SER A 22 -8.35 52.75 -9.90
C SER A 22 -7.17 51.77 -9.84
N TRP A 23 -5.95 52.31 -9.89
CA TRP A 23 -4.66 51.58 -9.93
C TRP A 23 -4.49 50.48 -8.86
N TRP A 24 -5.11 50.65 -7.68
CA TRP A 24 -5.04 49.68 -6.59
C TRP A 24 -5.83 48.39 -6.85
N MET A 25 -6.90 48.43 -7.65
CA MET A 25 -7.62 47.21 -8.05
C MET A 25 -6.75 46.38 -8.99
N ILE A 26 -6.04 47.04 -9.92
CA ILE A 26 -5.08 46.38 -10.82
C ILE A 26 -3.98 45.67 -10.02
N ALA A 27 -3.40 46.35 -9.03
CA ALA A 27 -2.38 45.78 -8.16
C ALA A 27 -2.89 44.55 -7.38
N THR A 28 -4.17 44.56 -6.96
CA THR A 28 -4.76 43.44 -6.20
C THR A 28 -4.92 42.19 -7.08
N TYR A 29 -5.41 42.33 -8.32
CA TYR A 29 -5.55 41.21 -9.25
C TYR A 29 -4.21 40.64 -9.72
N VAL A 30 -3.21 41.49 -9.92
CA VAL A 30 -1.85 41.06 -10.22
C VAL A 30 -1.23 40.33 -9.03
N GLY A 31 -1.45 40.81 -7.80
CA GLY A 31 -1.03 40.14 -6.57
C GLY A 31 -1.65 38.75 -6.39
N VAL A 32 -2.96 38.61 -6.62
CA VAL A 32 -3.66 37.32 -6.58
C VAL A 32 -3.15 36.38 -7.67
N GLY A 33 -2.89 36.89 -8.89
CA GLY A 33 -2.33 36.09 -9.98
C GLY A 33 -0.91 35.59 -9.69
N LEU A 34 -0.09 36.39 -9.02
CA LEU A 34 1.27 36.01 -8.61
C LEU A 34 1.29 35.00 -7.45
N LEU A 35 0.35 35.10 -6.50
CA LEU A 35 0.19 34.12 -5.41
C LEU A 35 -0.30 32.76 -5.91
N ILE A 36 -1.24 32.75 -6.86
CA ILE A 36 -1.68 31.50 -7.51
C ILE A 36 -0.54 30.89 -8.35
N TRP A 37 0.30 31.73 -8.98
CA TRP A 37 1.45 31.25 -9.74
C TRP A 37 2.48 30.52 -8.85
N THR A 38 2.71 30.99 -7.62
CA THR A 38 3.63 30.32 -6.69
C THR A 38 3.11 28.95 -6.27
N ASP A 39 1.80 28.78 -6.04
CA ASP A 39 1.21 27.49 -5.66
C ASP A 39 1.23 26.46 -6.80
N TYR A 40 1.05 26.89 -8.05
CA TYR A 40 1.03 26.00 -9.21
C TYR A 40 2.42 25.69 -9.81
N SER A 41 3.49 26.23 -9.22
CA SER A 41 4.87 25.97 -9.65
C SER A 41 5.46 24.67 -9.07
N VAL A 42 4.71 23.96 -8.21
CA VAL A 42 5.08 22.65 -7.66
C VAL A 42 4.29 21.56 -8.38
N SER A 43 4.97 20.52 -8.85
CA SER A 43 4.36 19.41 -9.60
C SER A 43 3.47 18.54 -8.69
N ALA A 44 2.17 18.80 -8.66
CA ALA A 44 1.18 17.97 -7.97
C ALA A 44 0.55 16.92 -8.91
N THR A 45 0.15 15.77 -8.36
CA THR A 45 -0.58 14.75 -9.13
C THR A 45 -2.00 15.23 -9.45
N MET A 46 -2.62 14.72 -10.52
CA MET A 46 -3.99 15.13 -10.94
C MET A 46 -5.06 14.92 -9.85
N THR A 47 -4.80 14.03 -8.89
CA THR A 47 -5.69 13.69 -7.77
C THR A 47 -5.74 14.80 -6.72
N ASP A 48 -4.61 15.48 -6.49
CA ASP A 48 -4.49 16.61 -5.56
C ASP A 48 -4.91 17.92 -6.22
N ALA A 49 -4.67 18.01 -7.53
CA ALA A 49 -5.01 19.19 -8.32
C ALA A 49 -6.53 19.45 -8.41
N ILE A 50 -7.38 18.42 -8.47
CA ILE A 50 -8.84 18.63 -8.63
C ILE A 50 -9.49 19.29 -7.40
N PRO A 51 -9.29 18.80 -6.16
CA PRO A 51 -9.80 19.47 -4.96
C PRO A 51 -9.24 20.89 -4.78
N GLN A 52 -7.96 21.10 -5.09
CA GLN A 52 -7.32 22.42 -5.04
C GLN A 52 -7.95 23.37 -6.05
N ILE A 53 -8.14 22.93 -7.30
CA ILE A 53 -8.82 23.72 -8.35
C ILE A 53 -10.24 24.09 -7.90
N VAL A 54 -11.01 23.16 -7.34
CA VAL A 54 -12.38 23.43 -6.84
C VAL A 54 -12.38 24.45 -5.72
N ARG A 55 -11.47 24.30 -4.74
CA ARG A 55 -11.25 25.28 -3.65
C ARG A 55 -10.92 26.66 -4.22
N ASP A 56 -9.99 26.73 -5.16
CA ASP A 56 -9.52 27.99 -5.74
C ASP A 56 -10.65 28.69 -6.53
N PHE A 57 -11.50 27.94 -7.24
CA PHE A 57 -12.70 28.49 -7.89
C PHE A 57 -13.71 29.04 -6.88
N LEU A 58 -13.90 28.37 -5.73
CA LEU A 58 -14.76 28.86 -4.66
C LEU A 58 -14.20 30.15 -4.03
N ILE A 59 -12.89 30.19 -3.77
CA ILE A 59 -12.21 31.39 -3.24
C ILE A 59 -12.36 32.56 -4.23
N LEU A 60 -12.08 32.35 -5.51
CA LEU A 60 -12.25 33.36 -6.55
C LEU A 60 -13.71 33.84 -6.65
N GLY A 61 -14.68 32.94 -6.52
CA GLY A 61 -16.10 33.27 -6.48
C GLY A 61 -16.47 34.14 -5.28
N MET A 62 -15.99 33.80 -4.09
CA MET A 62 -16.23 34.55 -2.85
C MET A 62 -15.57 35.94 -2.89
N VAL A 63 -14.32 36.03 -3.34
CA VAL A 63 -13.60 37.30 -3.50
C VAL A 63 -14.28 38.17 -4.55
N GLY A 64 -14.69 37.61 -5.68
CA GLY A 64 -15.44 38.32 -6.73
C GLY A 64 -16.78 38.86 -6.23
N PHE A 65 -17.50 38.08 -5.41
CA PHE A 65 -18.76 38.50 -4.80
C PHE A 65 -18.56 39.66 -3.81
N VAL A 66 -17.57 39.56 -2.92
CA VAL A 66 -17.21 40.61 -1.94
C VAL A 66 -16.81 41.91 -2.65
N GLN A 67 -16.02 41.82 -3.72
CA GLN A 67 -15.62 43.00 -4.50
C GLN A 67 -16.79 43.60 -5.30
N SER A 68 -17.70 42.77 -5.84
CA SER A 68 -18.89 43.24 -6.53
C SER A 68 -19.79 44.09 -5.62
N LEU A 69 -19.92 43.72 -4.35
CA LEU A 69 -20.66 44.50 -3.35
C LEU A 69 -20.01 45.88 -3.08
N ALA A 70 -18.68 45.95 -3.10
CA ALA A 70 -17.94 47.20 -2.95
C ALA A 70 -18.13 48.13 -4.16
N VAL A 71 -18.06 47.58 -5.38
CA VAL A 71 -18.24 48.34 -6.64
C VAL A 71 -19.65 48.94 -6.74
N HIS A 72 -20.67 48.22 -6.28
CA HIS A 72 -22.06 48.71 -6.28
C HIS A 72 -22.40 49.61 -5.08
N LYS A 73 -21.39 50.09 -4.34
CA LYS A 73 -21.52 50.91 -3.11
C LYS A 73 -22.42 50.29 -2.03
N ARG A 74 -22.63 48.96 -2.06
CA ARG A 74 -23.41 48.23 -1.05
C ARG A 74 -22.57 47.89 0.19
N MET A 75 -21.25 48.08 0.12
CA MET A 75 -20.32 47.85 1.20
C MET A 75 -19.14 48.84 1.14
N PRO A 76 -18.67 49.39 2.26
CA PRO A 76 -17.49 50.24 2.27
C PRO A 76 -16.23 49.44 1.90
N VAL A 77 -15.35 50.06 1.11
CA VAL A 77 -14.19 49.40 0.49
C VAL A 77 -13.25 48.77 1.53
N TRP A 78 -13.02 49.42 2.67
CA TRP A 78 -12.17 48.88 3.73
C TRP A 78 -12.69 47.55 4.29
N LEU A 79 -14.01 47.38 4.38
CA LEU A 79 -14.63 46.15 4.85
C LEU A 79 -14.50 45.03 3.82
N ALA A 80 -14.57 45.35 2.53
CA ALA A 80 -14.32 44.39 1.46
C ALA A 80 -12.88 43.85 1.46
N ILE A 81 -11.90 44.71 1.79
CA ILE A 81 -10.49 44.31 1.93
C ILE A 81 -10.32 43.34 3.11
N VAL A 82 -10.89 43.67 4.27
CA VAL A 82 -10.82 42.81 5.47
C VAL A 82 -11.46 41.45 5.22
N LEU A 83 -12.63 41.40 4.58
CA LEU A 83 -13.31 40.13 4.26
C LEU A 83 -12.52 39.30 3.24
N THR A 84 -11.92 39.95 2.23
CA THR A 84 -11.08 39.25 1.25
C THR A 84 -9.87 38.63 1.93
N LEU A 85 -9.15 39.38 2.77
CA LEU A 85 -8.01 38.87 3.53
C LEU A 85 -8.43 37.75 4.49
N GLY A 86 -9.60 37.85 5.12
CA GLY A 86 -10.15 36.81 5.99
C GLY A 86 -10.46 35.51 5.25
N ILE A 87 -10.97 35.57 4.02
CA ILE A 87 -11.21 34.39 3.17
C ILE A 87 -9.89 33.67 2.86
N PHE A 88 -8.84 34.43 2.50
CA PHE A 88 -7.51 33.84 2.24
C PHE A 88 -6.88 33.24 3.49
N PHE A 89 -6.97 33.95 4.64
CA PHE A 89 -6.44 33.44 5.91
C PHE A 89 -7.16 32.15 6.35
N ALA A 90 -8.49 32.11 6.21
CA ALA A 90 -9.27 30.91 6.50
C ALA A 90 -8.93 29.74 5.55
N ALA A 91 -8.73 30.02 4.26
CA ALA A 91 -8.31 29.00 3.30
C ALA A 91 -6.94 28.41 3.63
N HIS A 92 -5.99 29.26 4.02
CA HIS A 92 -4.65 28.84 4.43
C HIS A 92 -4.66 28.00 5.72
N LEU A 93 -5.43 28.43 6.73
CA LEU A 93 -5.61 27.63 7.96
C LEU A 93 -6.28 26.28 7.68
N LEU A 94 -7.22 26.22 6.73
CA LEU A 94 -7.88 24.97 6.35
C LEU A 94 -6.89 24.01 5.67
N GLU A 95 -5.98 24.55 4.85
CA GLU A 95 -4.92 23.79 4.18
C GLU A 95 -3.90 23.25 5.19
N GLU A 96 -3.44 24.06 6.13
CA GLU A 96 -2.60 23.62 7.24
C GLU A 96 -3.32 22.58 8.12
N TYR A 97 -4.62 22.73 8.38
CA TYR A 97 -5.41 21.78 9.16
C TYR A 97 -5.61 20.44 8.45
N VAL A 98 -5.83 20.45 7.13
CA VAL A 98 -5.92 19.23 6.30
C VAL A 98 -4.57 18.55 6.22
N ALA A 99 -3.48 19.31 6.01
CA ALA A 99 -2.12 18.77 6.00
C ALA A 99 -1.74 18.18 7.37
N ALA A 100 -2.10 18.84 8.48
CA ALA A 100 -1.84 18.37 9.84
C ALA A 100 -2.61 17.08 10.21
N LYS A 101 -3.72 16.78 9.53
CA LYS A 101 -4.45 15.51 9.71
C LYS A 101 -3.91 14.35 8.86
N GLN A 102 -3.03 14.62 7.90
CA GLN A 102 -2.46 13.60 7.00
C GLN A 102 -1.07 13.11 7.40
N VAL A 103 -0.46 13.63 8.47
CA VAL A 103 0.94 13.35 8.77
C VAL A 103 1.09 12.72 10.14
N ILE A 104 1.51 11.45 10.16
CA ILE A 104 2.30 10.90 11.26
C ILE A 104 3.61 11.71 11.24
N THR A 105 3.83 12.54 12.25
CA THR A 105 5.04 13.37 12.36
C THR A 105 6.24 12.48 12.66
N VAL A 106 6.97 12.07 11.62
CA VAL A 106 8.26 11.37 11.76
C VAL A 106 9.36 12.42 11.95
N THR A 107 10.20 12.24 12.97
CA THR A 107 11.36 13.10 13.26
C THR A 107 12.47 12.89 12.22
N SER A 108 13.20 13.94 11.90
CA SER A 108 14.20 13.97 10.82
C SER A 108 15.41 13.04 10.99
N GLU A 109 15.64 12.49 12.18
CA GLU A 109 16.75 11.57 12.44
C GLU A 109 16.48 10.12 11.99
N GLU A 110 15.20 9.72 11.86
CA GLU A 110 14.79 8.33 11.58
C GLU A 110 14.63 8.02 10.07
N VAL A 111 14.81 9.03 9.21
CA VAL A 111 14.72 8.92 7.74
C VAL A 111 15.99 8.28 7.13
N SER A 112 17.02 8.01 7.94
CA SER A 112 18.34 7.57 7.45
C SER A 112 18.47 6.07 7.12
N GLU A 113 17.45 5.25 7.41
CA GLU A 113 17.50 3.79 7.18
C GLU A 113 17.01 3.32 5.81
N VAL A 114 16.47 4.20 4.97
CA VAL A 114 16.30 3.91 3.53
C VAL A 114 17.53 4.48 2.82
N PRO A 115 18.26 3.70 1.99
CA PRO A 115 19.35 4.24 1.20
C PRO A 115 18.87 5.50 0.52
N GLN A 116 19.51 6.65 0.81
CA GLN A 116 19.17 7.92 0.18
C GLN A 116 19.06 7.68 -1.32
N LEU A 117 17.87 7.88 -1.88
CA LEU A 117 17.62 7.86 -3.32
C LEU A 117 18.68 8.79 -3.92
N SER A 118 19.69 8.19 -4.54
CA SER A 118 20.79 8.93 -5.17
C SER A 118 20.19 9.89 -6.20
N ALA A 119 20.89 10.98 -6.52
CA ALA A 119 20.37 12.04 -7.39
C ALA A 119 20.08 11.63 -8.87
N GLY A 120 19.99 10.32 -9.17
CA GLY A 120 19.58 9.73 -10.44
C GLY A 120 18.48 8.67 -10.27
N GLU A 121 17.84 8.29 -11.37
CA GLU A 121 16.88 7.19 -11.40
C GLU A 121 17.64 5.85 -11.38
N SER A 122 17.25 4.97 -10.47
CA SER A 122 17.82 3.62 -10.37
C SER A 122 17.00 2.64 -11.23
N TYR A 123 17.68 1.75 -11.95
CA TYR A 123 17.07 0.76 -12.84
C TYR A 123 17.55 -0.65 -12.50
N LEU A 124 16.65 -1.62 -12.66
CA LEU A 124 16.94 -3.05 -12.63
C LEU A 124 17.22 -3.53 -14.05
N ILE A 125 18.38 -4.14 -14.27
CA ILE A 125 18.80 -4.68 -15.57
C ILE A 125 19.10 -6.17 -15.45
N GLU A 126 18.38 -6.98 -16.22
CA GLU A 126 18.57 -8.42 -16.34
C GLU A 126 19.52 -8.70 -17.51
N ILE A 127 20.63 -9.38 -17.26
CA ILE A 127 21.50 -9.88 -18.32
C ILE A 127 21.03 -11.25 -18.80
N ARG A 128 21.28 -11.56 -20.08
CA ARG A 128 20.95 -12.89 -20.62
C ARG A 128 21.80 -13.95 -19.95
N GLU A 129 21.20 -15.12 -19.73
CA GLU A 129 21.91 -16.30 -19.25
C GLU A 129 23.14 -16.60 -20.14
N GLY A 130 24.29 -16.83 -19.49
CA GLY A 130 25.56 -17.05 -20.17
C GLY A 130 26.27 -15.80 -20.70
N ALA A 131 25.61 -14.63 -20.71
CA ALA A 131 26.29 -13.36 -20.96
C ALA A 131 27.01 -12.93 -19.67
N GLY A 132 28.35 -13.00 -19.65
CA GLY A 132 29.11 -12.61 -18.46
C GLY A 132 28.91 -11.14 -18.08
N SER A 133 28.79 -10.83 -16.78
CA SER A 133 28.59 -9.47 -16.26
C SER A 133 29.73 -8.48 -16.55
N GLN A 134 30.85 -8.94 -17.12
CA GLN A 134 32.00 -8.10 -17.47
C GLN A 134 31.69 -7.07 -18.55
N GLN A 135 30.87 -7.42 -19.55
CA GLN A 135 30.51 -6.50 -20.64
C GLN A 135 29.68 -5.34 -20.10
N LEU A 136 28.64 -5.65 -19.32
CA LEU A 136 27.79 -4.65 -18.68
C LEU A 136 28.60 -3.72 -17.75
N LYS A 137 29.53 -4.28 -16.95
CA LYS A 137 30.41 -3.49 -16.09
C LYS A 137 31.34 -2.56 -16.89
N ALA A 138 31.87 -3.03 -18.02
CA ALA A 138 32.72 -2.22 -18.90
C ALA A 138 31.94 -1.08 -19.54
N ASP A 139 30.74 -1.35 -20.07
CA ASP A 139 29.88 -0.34 -20.68
C ASP A 139 29.40 0.70 -19.65
N ALA A 140 29.02 0.27 -18.44
CA ALA A 140 28.68 1.17 -17.34
C ALA A 140 29.86 2.09 -16.98
N PHE A 141 31.06 1.52 -16.83
CA PHE A 141 32.28 2.29 -16.53
C PHE A 141 32.61 3.33 -17.61
N MET A 142 32.48 2.96 -18.89
CA MET A 142 32.69 3.89 -20.02
C MET A 142 31.74 5.08 -20.01
N HIS A 143 30.58 4.94 -19.36
CA HIS A 143 29.58 5.99 -19.20
C HIS A 143 29.59 6.65 -17.82
N GLY A 144 30.55 6.30 -16.95
CA GLY A 144 30.66 6.85 -15.59
C GLY A 144 29.52 6.42 -14.68
N LEU A 145 28.87 5.28 -14.97
CA LEU A 145 27.74 4.76 -14.21
C LEU A 145 28.21 3.73 -13.19
N SER A 146 27.56 3.73 -12.02
CA SER A 146 27.77 2.71 -11.00
C SER A 146 26.87 1.51 -11.27
N ILE A 147 27.41 0.31 -11.08
CA ILE A 147 26.65 -0.93 -11.19
C ILE A 147 27.04 -1.94 -10.12
N GLN A 148 26.04 -2.63 -9.59
CA GLN A 148 26.19 -3.68 -8.58
C GLN A 148 25.12 -4.76 -8.79
N PRO A 149 25.36 -6.03 -8.39
CA PRO A 149 24.31 -7.04 -8.35
C PRO A 149 23.09 -6.54 -7.58
N ALA A 150 21.90 -6.88 -8.07
CA ALA A 150 20.64 -6.47 -7.45
C ALA A 150 20.22 -7.44 -6.35
N PHE A 151 20.38 -8.75 -6.60
CA PHE A 151 19.87 -9.83 -5.76
C PHE A 151 20.91 -10.94 -5.58
N HIS A 152 20.75 -11.72 -4.51
CA HIS A 152 21.65 -12.79 -4.09
C HIS A 152 20.84 -13.98 -3.54
N PRO A 153 20.04 -14.66 -4.38
CA PRO A 153 19.27 -15.83 -3.93
C PRO A 153 20.22 -16.98 -3.53
N GLU A 154 19.87 -17.75 -2.49
CA GLU A 154 20.70 -18.89 -2.10
C GLU A 154 20.71 -20.01 -3.17
N ASP A 155 19.56 -20.28 -3.79
CA ASP A 155 19.45 -21.22 -4.91
C ASP A 155 19.51 -20.50 -6.27
N GLU A 156 20.71 -19.99 -6.61
CA GLU A 156 20.98 -19.35 -7.90
C GLU A 156 20.63 -20.26 -9.10
N ALA A 157 20.60 -21.60 -8.93
CA ALA A 157 20.34 -22.54 -10.02
C ALA A 157 18.86 -22.63 -10.41
N SER A 158 17.92 -22.23 -9.54
CA SER A 158 16.48 -22.27 -9.81
C SER A 158 15.89 -20.96 -10.31
N THR A 159 16.70 -19.90 -10.39
CA THR A 159 16.22 -18.56 -10.72
C THR A 159 17.16 -17.79 -11.64
N LEU A 160 16.65 -16.69 -12.19
CA LEU A 160 17.44 -15.73 -12.97
C LEU A 160 17.62 -14.41 -12.21
N LEU A 161 17.23 -14.36 -10.92
CA LEU A 161 17.31 -13.15 -10.10
C LEU A 161 18.76 -12.72 -9.85
N ASP A 162 19.71 -13.65 -9.82
CA ASP A 162 21.15 -13.41 -9.76
C ASP A 162 21.70 -12.67 -11.01
N ASN A 163 20.99 -12.74 -12.14
CA ASN A 163 21.31 -12.01 -13.37
C ASN A 163 20.88 -10.54 -13.34
N TYR A 164 20.25 -10.07 -12.26
CA TYR A 164 19.86 -8.67 -12.13
C TYR A 164 20.97 -7.82 -11.52
N PHE A 165 21.12 -6.62 -12.08
CA PHE A 165 22.00 -5.58 -11.57
C PHE A 165 21.21 -4.29 -11.37
N THR A 166 21.67 -3.44 -10.45
CA THR A 166 21.16 -2.08 -10.31
C THR A 166 22.11 -1.11 -10.97
N ILE A 167 21.59 -0.26 -11.84
CA ILE A 167 22.32 0.81 -12.50
C ILE A 167 21.67 2.16 -12.19
N ASP A 168 22.47 3.11 -11.73
CA ASP A 168 21.99 4.46 -11.41
C ASP A 168 22.27 5.38 -12.61
N ILE A 169 21.22 5.85 -13.26
CA ILE A 169 21.29 6.70 -14.45
C ILE A 169 20.84 8.11 -14.05
N PRO A 170 21.59 9.17 -14.41
CA PRO A 170 21.15 10.54 -14.16
C PRO A 170 19.75 10.80 -14.71
N ALA A 171 18.93 11.52 -13.96
CA ALA A 171 17.58 11.88 -14.38
C ALA A 171 17.58 12.55 -15.77
N ASP A 172 16.47 12.37 -16.51
CA ASP A 172 16.26 12.92 -17.87
C ASP A 172 17.22 12.40 -18.96
N ASN A 173 17.89 11.27 -18.75
CA ASN A 173 18.81 10.67 -19.72
C ASN A 173 18.22 9.45 -20.46
N ASP A 174 17.07 9.65 -21.11
CA ASP A 174 16.37 8.63 -21.92
C ASP A 174 17.27 7.98 -22.99
N ALA A 175 18.27 8.71 -23.48
CA ALA A 175 19.21 8.20 -24.47
C ALA A 175 20.07 7.07 -23.90
N LEU A 176 20.54 7.19 -22.65
CA LEU A 176 21.29 6.13 -21.98
C LEU A 176 20.37 4.94 -21.66
N VAL A 177 19.15 5.18 -21.17
CA VAL A 177 18.17 4.11 -20.91
C VAL A 177 17.91 3.30 -22.18
N LYS A 178 17.65 3.97 -23.32
CA LYS A 178 17.48 3.31 -24.62
C LYS A 178 18.73 2.59 -25.10
N LYS A 179 19.92 3.14 -24.84
CA LYS A 179 21.18 2.50 -25.21
C LYS A 179 21.39 1.20 -24.44
N PHE A 180 21.29 1.24 -23.12
CA PHE A 180 21.49 0.05 -22.28
C PHE A 180 20.46 -1.03 -22.55
N SER A 181 19.18 -0.66 -22.70
CA SER A 181 18.13 -1.62 -23.07
C SER A 181 18.28 -2.22 -24.48
N SER A 182 19.09 -1.61 -25.36
CA SER A 182 19.34 -2.10 -26.72
C SER A 182 20.55 -3.04 -26.84
N PHE A 183 21.36 -3.21 -25.80
CA PHE A 183 22.52 -4.10 -25.87
C PHE A 183 22.08 -5.57 -26.00
N ASP A 184 22.75 -6.30 -26.90
CA ASP A 184 22.39 -7.69 -27.22
C ASP A 184 22.43 -8.62 -26.00
N TYR A 185 23.31 -8.35 -25.04
CA TYR A 185 23.46 -9.12 -23.80
C TYR A 185 22.42 -8.77 -22.72
N VAL A 186 21.63 -7.72 -22.91
CA VAL A 186 20.56 -7.31 -21.98
C VAL A 186 19.27 -8.05 -22.34
N ALA A 187 18.73 -8.78 -21.37
CA ALA A 187 17.47 -9.50 -21.52
C ALA A 187 16.27 -8.59 -21.25
N TRP A 188 16.40 -7.73 -20.23
CA TRP A 188 15.36 -6.81 -19.79
C TRP A 188 15.93 -5.64 -19.00
N MET A 189 15.18 -4.53 -18.98
CA MET A 189 15.50 -3.37 -18.15
C MET A 189 14.18 -2.72 -17.70
N GLU A 190 14.04 -2.47 -16.41
CA GLU A 190 12.88 -1.79 -15.82
C GLU A 190 13.31 -0.79 -14.72
N PRO A 191 12.52 0.26 -14.45
CA PRO A 191 12.83 1.18 -13.35
C PRO A 191 12.78 0.46 -12.01
N ASN A 192 13.67 0.79 -11.09
CA ASN A 192 13.56 0.38 -9.68
C ASN A 192 12.52 1.26 -9.00
N GLU A 193 11.24 0.89 -9.11
CA GLU A 193 10.13 1.74 -8.67
C GLU A 193 10.14 2.00 -7.16
N VAL A 194 9.79 3.22 -6.75
CA VAL A 194 9.50 3.52 -5.34
C VAL A 194 8.12 2.99 -5.01
N ILE A 195 8.05 2.21 -3.95
CA ILE A 195 6.82 1.59 -3.43
C ILE A 195 6.60 2.11 -2.02
N GLN A 196 5.34 2.24 -1.63
CA GLN A 196 5.01 2.80 -0.32
C GLN A 196 3.82 2.08 0.33
N VAL A 197 3.68 2.25 1.64
CA VAL A 197 2.43 2.02 2.35
C VAL A 197 1.40 2.99 1.78
N GLU A 198 0.25 2.47 1.38
CA GLU A 198 -0.83 3.32 0.91
C GLU A 198 -1.47 4.10 2.07
N PRO A 199 -2.06 5.30 1.83
CA PRO A 199 -2.55 6.16 2.90
C PRO A 199 -3.52 5.42 3.82
N LEU A 200 -3.17 5.33 5.10
CA LEU A 200 -4.03 4.72 6.12
C LEU A 200 -5.16 5.67 6.47
N LEU A 201 -6.39 5.23 6.24
CA LEU A 201 -7.57 5.95 6.68
C LEU A 201 -7.95 5.43 8.07
N SER A 202 -7.86 6.30 9.08
CA SER A 202 -8.44 6.03 10.39
C SER A 202 -9.95 6.27 10.32
N GLU A 203 -10.74 5.21 10.41
CA GLU A 203 -12.21 5.29 10.45
C GLU A 203 -12.73 4.69 11.75
N GLU A 204 -13.92 5.13 12.17
CA GLU A 204 -14.63 4.51 13.30
C GLU A 204 -14.99 3.07 12.94
N VAL A 205 -14.89 2.17 13.93
CA VAL A 205 -15.30 0.77 13.77
C VAL A 205 -16.77 0.73 13.37
N PRO A 206 -17.12 0.09 12.24
CA PRO A 206 -18.51 -0.08 11.86
C PRO A 206 -19.28 -0.80 12.95
N SER A 207 -20.44 -0.28 13.35
CA SER A 207 -21.29 -0.94 14.33
C SER A 207 -22.03 -2.12 13.68
N THR A 208 -21.59 -3.35 13.96
CA THR A 208 -22.34 -4.56 13.57
C THR A 208 -23.23 -5.07 14.70
N GLN A 209 -24.34 -5.69 14.32
CA GLN A 209 -25.21 -6.37 15.27
C GLN A 209 -24.60 -7.74 15.61
N LYS A 210 -24.09 -7.89 16.84
CA LYS A 210 -23.49 -9.15 17.31
C LYS A 210 -24.41 -10.35 17.08
N ARG A 211 -23.88 -11.39 16.44
CA ARG A 211 -24.63 -12.64 16.18
C ARG A 211 -24.59 -13.65 17.33
N GLY A 212 -23.74 -13.44 18.35
CA GLY A 212 -23.64 -14.33 19.51
C GLY A 212 -22.32 -14.15 20.27
N SER A 213 -22.07 -15.01 21.26
CA SER A 213 -20.77 -15.12 21.93
C SER A 213 -19.83 -16.01 21.12
N LEU A 214 -18.62 -15.55 20.84
CA LEU A 214 -17.57 -16.36 20.19
C LEU A 214 -17.03 -17.44 21.13
N SER A 215 -16.44 -18.49 20.58
CA SER A 215 -15.75 -19.54 21.34
C SER A 215 -14.32 -19.17 21.79
N ILE A 216 -13.97 -17.88 21.77
CA ILE A 216 -12.67 -17.32 22.18
C ILE A 216 -12.89 -16.26 23.28
N ASN A 217 -11.87 -15.98 24.08
CA ASN A 217 -11.98 -15.11 25.27
C ASN A 217 -11.39 -13.69 25.09
N ASP A 218 -11.00 -13.31 23.87
CA ASP A 218 -10.32 -12.06 23.58
C ASP A 218 -11.26 -10.85 23.73
N PRO A 219 -10.91 -9.86 24.58
CA PRO A 219 -11.83 -8.82 25.05
C PRO A 219 -12.21 -7.79 23.97
N ASN A 220 -11.40 -7.57 22.94
CA ASN A 220 -11.67 -6.58 21.89
C ASN A 220 -12.33 -7.17 20.64
N THR A 221 -12.80 -8.43 20.68
CA THR A 221 -13.55 -9.05 19.57
C THR A 221 -14.80 -8.26 19.18
N ASP A 222 -15.37 -7.50 20.11
CA ASP A 222 -16.47 -6.57 19.90
C ASP A 222 -16.14 -5.41 18.93
N GLN A 223 -14.86 -5.09 18.77
CA GLN A 223 -14.36 -4.08 17.83
C GLN A 223 -13.95 -4.71 16.48
N GLN A 224 -14.05 -6.04 16.35
CA GLN A 224 -13.69 -6.78 15.15
C GLN A 224 -14.96 -7.28 14.45
N TRP A 225 -15.63 -6.39 13.72
CA TRP A 225 -16.87 -6.69 13.01
C TRP A 225 -16.77 -7.90 12.04
N ILE A 226 -15.56 -8.23 11.58
CA ILE A 226 -15.23 -9.43 10.79
C ILE A 226 -15.75 -10.70 11.45
N MET A 227 -15.71 -10.75 12.79
CA MET A 227 -16.10 -11.91 13.58
C MET A 227 -17.56 -12.32 13.32
N ASP A 228 -18.43 -11.35 13.11
CA ASP A 228 -19.85 -11.57 12.84
C ASP A 228 -20.12 -11.90 11.37
N VAL A 229 -19.52 -11.13 10.45
CA VAL A 229 -19.86 -11.21 9.01
C VAL A 229 -19.30 -12.46 8.32
N LEU A 230 -18.18 -13.00 8.80
CA LEU A 230 -17.56 -14.22 8.29
C LEU A 230 -17.85 -15.45 9.19
N GLU A 231 -18.79 -15.31 10.13
CA GLU A 231 -19.23 -16.38 11.03
C GLU A 231 -18.07 -17.09 11.75
N MET A 232 -17.14 -16.30 12.28
CA MET A 232 -15.86 -16.78 12.82
C MET A 232 -16.00 -17.78 13.97
N ASP A 233 -17.13 -17.76 14.69
CA ASP A 233 -17.48 -18.77 15.68
C ASP A 233 -17.52 -20.20 15.11
N ARG A 234 -18.01 -20.38 13.86
CA ARG A 234 -17.94 -21.66 13.16
C ARG A 234 -16.49 -22.04 12.87
N TYR A 235 -15.69 -21.09 12.38
CA TYR A 235 -14.26 -21.30 12.13
C TYR A 235 -13.52 -21.76 13.39
N TYR A 236 -13.65 -21.04 14.51
CA TYR A 236 -12.97 -21.38 15.76
C TYR A 236 -13.40 -22.75 16.32
N ARG A 237 -14.69 -23.10 16.23
CA ARG A 237 -15.17 -24.44 16.61
C ARG A 237 -14.65 -25.57 15.72
N LEU A 238 -14.36 -25.29 14.45
CA LEU A 238 -13.74 -26.26 13.55
C LEU A 238 -12.26 -26.40 13.86
N LEU A 239 -11.54 -25.27 13.98
CA LEU A 239 -10.10 -25.22 14.20
C LEU A 239 -9.70 -25.82 15.54
N SER A 240 -10.46 -25.58 16.61
CA SER A 240 -10.23 -26.13 17.96
C SER A 240 -10.23 -27.65 18.05
N LYS A 241 -10.77 -28.34 17.02
CA LYS A 241 -10.75 -29.82 16.93
C LYS A 241 -9.53 -30.35 16.18
N GLN A 242 -8.73 -29.47 15.61
CA GLN A 242 -7.57 -29.81 14.79
C GLN A 242 -6.27 -29.62 15.56
N GLN A 243 -5.20 -30.18 15.00
CA GLN A 243 -3.83 -29.94 15.42
C GLN A 243 -3.00 -29.64 14.17
N PRO A 244 -2.08 -28.67 14.20
CA PRO A 244 -1.20 -28.40 13.07
C PRO A 244 -0.31 -29.63 12.79
N LYS A 245 -0.12 -29.95 11.49
CA LYS A 245 0.90 -30.92 11.06
C LYS A 245 2.29 -30.29 11.10
N GLN A 246 2.37 -28.99 10.84
CA GLN A 246 3.52 -28.13 11.04
C GLN A 246 3.05 -26.74 11.49
N GLN A 247 3.89 -25.97 12.16
CA GLN A 247 3.63 -24.54 12.35
C GLN A 247 4.05 -23.82 11.08
N ALA A 248 3.10 -23.17 10.41
CA ALA A 248 3.40 -22.48 9.17
C ALA A 248 4.02 -21.11 9.45
N LYS A 249 5.11 -20.78 8.77
CA LYS A 249 5.81 -19.49 8.95
C LYS A 249 5.26 -18.42 8.01
N ILE A 250 4.89 -17.25 8.54
CA ILE A 250 4.41 -16.11 7.74
C ILE A 250 5.40 -14.95 7.87
N ALA A 251 5.93 -14.49 6.75
CA ALA A 251 6.72 -13.26 6.68
C ALA A 251 5.83 -12.05 6.37
N ILE A 252 5.87 -11.05 7.24
CA ILE A 252 5.27 -9.74 7.03
C ILE A 252 6.33 -8.82 6.43
N LEU A 253 6.24 -8.58 5.11
CA LEU A 253 7.15 -7.69 4.39
C LEU A 253 6.59 -6.27 4.39
N ASP A 254 7.01 -5.48 5.37
CA ASP A 254 6.37 -4.20 5.69
C ASP A 254 7.33 -3.19 6.36
N THR A 255 6.82 -2.28 7.20
CA THR A 255 7.55 -1.25 7.95
C THR A 255 8.26 -1.76 9.20
N GLY A 256 8.26 -3.08 9.43
CA GLY A 256 8.73 -3.71 10.65
C GLY A 256 7.57 -4.24 11.50
N VAL A 257 7.87 -4.98 12.57
CA VAL A 257 6.86 -5.43 13.55
C VAL A 257 7.39 -5.19 14.95
N ASP A 258 6.56 -4.65 15.85
CA ASP A 258 6.83 -4.71 17.28
C ASP A 258 6.61 -6.14 17.80
N GLY A 259 7.61 -6.99 17.62
CA GLY A 259 7.56 -8.41 18.03
C GLY A 259 7.44 -8.63 19.54
N LYS A 260 7.53 -7.58 20.35
CA LYS A 260 7.32 -7.63 21.81
C LYS A 260 5.89 -7.30 22.21
N HIS A 261 5.03 -6.98 21.25
CA HIS A 261 3.64 -6.67 21.52
C HIS A 261 2.96 -7.83 22.25
N GLU A 262 2.27 -7.54 23.35
CA GLU A 262 1.69 -8.54 24.26
C GLU A 262 0.77 -9.56 23.57
N ASP A 263 0.12 -9.12 22.49
CA ASP A 263 -0.83 -9.90 21.70
C ASP A 263 -0.24 -10.51 20.42
N ILE A 264 1.09 -10.46 20.26
CA ILE A 264 1.82 -10.99 19.10
C ILE A 264 2.97 -11.92 19.55
N VAL A 265 3.63 -11.58 20.66
CA VAL A 265 4.92 -12.15 21.08
C VAL A 265 4.96 -13.68 21.12
N ASP A 266 3.86 -14.35 21.52
CA ASP A 266 3.82 -15.82 21.61
C ASP A 266 3.73 -16.50 20.23
N ASN A 267 3.33 -15.77 19.19
CA ASN A 267 3.32 -16.24 17.80
C ASN A 267 4.48 -15.64 16.98
N TYR A 268 5.39 -14.88 17.59
CA TYR A 268 6.43 -14.14 16.88
C TYR A 268 7.81 -14.77 17.04
N PHE A 269 8.56 -14.85 15.95
CA PHE A 269 9.99 -15.17 15.99
C PHE A 269 10.81 -14.14 15.21
N THR A 270 12.04 -13.92 15.67
CA THR A 270 12.96 -12.97 15.05
C THR A 270 13.84 -13.68 14.01
N VAL A 271 13.73 -13.29 12.74
CA VAL A 271 14.76 -13.57 11.72
C VAL A 271 15.97 -12.67 11.96
N GLU A 272 15.77 -11.35 11.88
CA GLU A 272 16.78 -10.35 12.22
C GLU A 272 16.23 -9.28 13.16
N ARG A 273 16.99 -8.95 14.22
CA ARG A 273 16.58 -7.96 15.23
C ARG A 273 16.31 -6.57 14.65
N LYS A 274 16.90 -6.22 13.49
CA LYS A 274 16.68 -4.93 12.83
C LYS A 274 15.26 -4.80 12.26
N TYR A 275 14.56 -5.92 12.04
CA TYR A 275 13.19 -5.95 11.54
C TYR A 275 12.13 -5.85 12.64
N ASP A 276 12.51 -6.11 13.89
CA ASP A 276 11.65 -6.11 15.08
C ASP A 276 11.43 -4.68 15.65
N ASN A 277 11.36 -3.69 14.77
CA ASN A 277 11.09 -2.31 15.11
C ASN A 277 10.22 -1.67 14.04
N ASP A 278 9.06 -1.17 14.47
CA ASP A 278 8.05 -0.56 13.60
C ASP A 278 7.69 0.85 14.05
N PRO A 279 8.47 1.87 13.64
CA PRO A 279 8.19 3.26 14.01
C PRO A 279 6.92 3.80 13.35
N MET A 280 6.44 3.18 12.27
CA MET A 280 5.23 3.59 11.55
C MET A 280 3.96 2.94 12.10
N GLY A 281 4.05 1.69 12.55
CA GLY A 281 2.95 0.92 13.13
C GLY A 281 2.12 0.12 12.13
N HIS A 282 2.40 0.22 10.84
CA HIS A 282 1.64 -0.46 9.78
C HIS A 282 1.90 -1.97 9.76
N GLY A 283 3.16 -2.38 9.78
CA GLY A 283 3.53 -3.80 9.81
C GLY A 283 3.07 -4.50 11.09
N THR A 284 3.13 -3.84 12.25
CA THR A 284 2.60 -4.36 13.52
C THR A 284 1.09 -4.57 13.46
N HIS A 285 0.36 -3.72 12.74
CA HIS A 285 -1.08 -3.90 12.51
C HIS A 285 -1.37 -5.07 11.59
N CYS A 286 -0.60 -5.21 10.51
CA CYS A 286 -0.70 -6.37 9.63
C CYS A 286 -0.37 -7.70 10.35
N ALA A 287 0.65 -7.69 11.22
CA ALA A 287 1.04 -8.85 12.03
C ALA A 287 -0.09 -9.32 12.95
N GLY A 288 -0.77 -8.41 13.67
CA GLY A 288 -1.90 -8.77 14.52
C GLY A 288 -3.09 -9.34 13.73
N ILE A 289 -3.39 -8.80 12.55
CA ILE A 289 -4.44 -9.36 11.68
C ILE A 289 -4.09 -10.78 11.24
N ALA A 290 -2.85 -11.01 10.81
CA ALA A 290 -2.42 -12.31 10.33
C ALA A 290 -2.35 -13.37 11.45
N ALA A 291 -1.81 -13.00 12.61
CA ALA A 291 -1.53 -13.97 13.67
C ALA A 291 -1.48 -13.42 15.11
N GLY A 292 -2.33 -12.44 15.45
CA GLY A 292 -2.56 -12.10 16.86
C GLY A 292 -2.88 -13.33 17.71
N VAL A 293 -2.37 -13.38 18.93
CA VAL A 293 -2.46 -14.57 19.80
C VAL A 293 -3.91 -14.74 20.27
N THR A 294 -4.63 -15.68 19.65
CA THR A 294 -6.06 -15.83 19.94
C THR A 294 -6.29 -16.64 21.22
N ASN A 295 -7.33 -16.26 21.97
CA ASN A 295 -7.80 -16.88 23.21
C ASN A 295 -6.79 -16.79 24.38
N ASN A 296 -5.96 -15.74 24.41
CA ASN A 296 -5.04 -15.43 25.51
C ASN A 296 -5.67 -14.53 26.59
N GLY A 297 -6.89 -14.04 26.34
CA GLY A 297 -7.62 -13.13 27.24
C GLY A 297 -7.19 -11.67 27.13
N ILE A 298 -6.46 -11.31 26.08
CA ILE A 298 -5.89 -9.98 25.81
C ILE A 298 -6.30 -9.58 24.39
N GLY A 299 -6.38 -8.27 24.12
CA GLY A 299 -6.41 -7.79 22.74
C GLY A 299 -7.48 -8.40 21.84
N ILE A 300 -7.04 -8.88 20.68
CA ILE A 300 -7.84 -9.24 19.50
C ILE A 300 -7.81 -10.75 19.22
N GLY A 301 -8.84 -11.25 18.53
CA GLY A 301 -8.80 -12.57 17.90
C GLY A 301 -8.21 -12.51 16.49
N SER A 302 -7.48 -13.54 16.07
CA SER A 302 -6.98 -13.72 14.70
C SER A 302 -7.33 -15.09 14.15
N LEU A 303 -6.83 -15.43 12.96
CA LEU A 303 -7.02 -16.76 12.36
C LEU A 303 -6.05 -17.82 12.90
N ALA A 304 -4.93 -17.42 13.53
CA ALA A 304 -3.84 -18.30 13.96
C ALA A 304 -4.26 -19.43 14.91
N GLY A 305 -5.45 -19.33 15.50
CA GLY A 305 -5.98 -20.26 16.47
C GLY A 305 -5.39 -20.01 17.86
N SER A 306 -5.81 -20.86 18.79
CA SER A 306 -5.45 -20.75 20.21
C SER A 306 -4.88 -22.03 20.75
N GLY A 307 -3.82 -21.94 21.56
CA GLY A 307 -3.42 -23.01 22.47
C GLY A 307 -1.92 -23.12 22.69
N GLU A 308 -1.52 -24.22 23.34
CA GLU A 308 -0.12 -24.59 23.60
C GLU A 308 0.71 -24.83 22.31
N LYS A 309 0.06 -24.88 21.13
CA LYS A 309 0.67 -25.01 19.80
C LYS A 309 -0.08 -24.15 18.77
N PRO A 310 0.38 -22.93 18.45
CA PRO A 310 -0.25 -22.12 17.42
C PRO A 310 -0.09 -22.77 16.04
N PHE A 311 -1.06 -22.56 15.14
CA PHE A 311 -1.02 -23.11 13.78
C PHE A 311 -0.01 -22.36 12.89
N VAL A 312 0.27 -21.11 13.23
CA VAL A 312 1.16 -20.23 12.49
C VAL A 312 2.12 -19.53 13.45
N GLU A 313 3.31 -19.23 12.95
CA GLU A 313 4.26 -18.31 13.57
C GLU A 313 4.58 -17.22 12.55
N ILE A 314 4.86 -16.01 13.03
CA ILE A 314 5.07 -14.85 12.18
C ILE A 314 6.40 -14.18 12.45
N THR A 315 6.92 -13.53 11.42
CA THR A 315 8.14 -12.72 11.51
C THR A 315 8.02 -11.46 10.66
N SER A 316 8.96 -10.55 10.87
CA SER A 316 9.11 -9.31 10.13
C SER A 316 10.29 -9.42 9.18
N ILE A 317 10.11 -9.01 7.93
CA ILE A 317 11.21 -8.66 7.02
C ILE A 317 10.97 -7.23 6.56
N LYS A 318 11.73 -6.29 7.11
CA LYS A 318 11.48 -4.86 6.91
C LYS A 318 11.97 -4.44 5.52
N VAL A 319 11.02 -4.16 4.63
CA VAL A 319 11.31 -3.69 3.25
C VAL A 319 10.91 -2.24 3.04
N LEU A 320 10.22 -1.63 4.01
CA LEU A 320 9.80 -0.23 4.04
C LEU A 320 10.45 0.48 5.24
N GLY A 321 10.99 1.68 5.01
CA GLY A 321 11.56 2.52 6.07
C GLY A 321 10.50 3.19 6.95
N ALA A 322 10.96 4.04 7.88
CA ALA A 322 10.09 4.75 8.82
C ALA A 322 9.03 5.67 8.17
N GLY A 323 9.31 6.17 6.96
CA GLY A 323 8.35 6.92 6.15
C GLY A 323 7.39 6.05 5.32
N GLY A 324 7.39 4.73 5.52
CA GLY A 324 6.54 3.80 4.78
C GLY A 324 6.97 3.61 3.32
N MET A 325 8.19 3.98 2.94
CA MET A 325 8.68 3.88 1.57
C MET A 325 9.80 2.84 1.45
N GLY A 326 9.84 2.16 0.32
CA GLY A 326 10.87 1.23 -0.10
C GLY A 326 11.02 1.25 -1.62
N THR A 327 11.82 0.36 -2.16
CA THR A 327 12.01 0.23 -3.61
C THR A 327 11.65 -1.17 -4.07
N GLN A 328 11.37 -1.32 -5.36
CA GLN A 328 11.15 -2.62 -5.98
C GLN A 328 12.30 -3.59 -5.68
N LYS A 329 13.54 -3.11 -5.73
CA LYS A 329 14.73 -3.88 -5.34
C LYS A 329 14.63 -4.38 -3.90
N THR A 330 14.34 -3.51 -2.92
CA THR A 330 14.32 -3.91 -1.51
C THR A 330 13.18 -4.88 -1.21
N ILE A 331 12.03 -4.74 -1.86
CA ILE A 331 10.91 -5.65 -1.71
C ILE A 331 11.22 -7.01 -2.32
N ILE A 332 11.79 -7.06 -3.53
CA ILE A 332 12.19 -8.32 -4.18
C ILE A 332 13.27 -9.03 -3.34
N ALA A 333 14.26 -8.30 -2.84
CA ALA A 333 15.25 -8.85 -1.94
C ALA A 333 14.61 -9.45 -0.68
N GLY A 334 13.60 -8.79 -0.08
CA GLY A 334 12.86 -9.34 1.04
C GLY A 334 12.04 -10.57 0.70
N ILE A 335 11.49 -10.69 -0.52
CA ILE A 335 10.81 -11.92 -0.98
C ILE A 335 11.82 -13.06 -1.05
N ILE A 336 13.01 -12.81 -1.59
CA ILE A 336 14.09 -13.81 -1.68
C ILE A 336 14.52 -14.24 -0.27
N GLU A 337 14.79 -13.29 0.62
CA GLU A 337 15.15 -13.55 2.01
C GLU A 337 14.08 -14.36 2.75
N ALA A 338 12.79 -14.06 2.52
CA ALA A 338 11.71 -14.86 3.09
C ALA A 338 11.75 -16.32 2.60
N VAL A 339 12.05 -16.55 1.33
CA VAL A 339 12.18 -17.91 0.77
C VAL A 339 13.39 -18.62 1.37
N ASP A 340 14.52 -17.92 1.45
CA ASP A 340 15.78 -18.48 1.97
C ASP A 340 15.68 -18.78 3.49
N GLU A 341 14.79 -18.10 4.21
CA GLU A 341 14.45 -18.37 5.63
C GLU A 341 13.31 -19.41 5.81
N ASP A 342 12.96 -20.15 4.75
CA ASP A 342 11.93 -21.19 4.70
C ASP A 342 10.52 -20.68 5.08
N MET A 343 10.12 -19.48 4.66
CA MET A 343 8.79 -18.95 4.93
C MET A 343 7.74 -19.64 4.06
N ASP A 344 6.64 -20.08 4.67
CA ASP A 344 5.53 -20.69 3.94
C ASP A 344 4.67 -19.64 3.22
N ILE A 345 4.42 -18.51 3.88
CA ILE A 345 3.54 -17.45 3.39
C ILE A 345 4.28 -16.10 3.43
N ILE A 346 4.16 -15.33 2.37
CA ILE A 346 4.76 -13.99 2.25
C ILE A 346 3.64 -12.98 2.02
N SER A 347 3.46 -12.05 2.97
CA SER A 347 2.41 -11.01 2.92
C SER A 347 2.99 -9.65 2.58
N LEU A 348 2.47 -9.03 1.52
CA LEU A 348 2.90 -7.73 0.98
C LEU A 348 1.75 -6.72 1.03
N SER A 349 1.62 -6.03 2.16
CA SER A 349 0.61 -4.98 2.37
C SER A 349 1.03 -3.61 1.84
N LEU A 350 1.62 -3.61 0.65
CA LEU A 350 2.29 -2.48 0.03
C LEU A 350 2.03 -2.44 -1.48
N GLY A 351 2.20 -1.28 -2.10
CA GLY A 351 2.04 -1.18 -3.54
C GLY A 351 2.27 0.22 -4.10
N GLY A 352 2.44 0.29 -5.40
CA GLY A 352 2.62 1.55 -6.12
C GLY A 352 2.08 1.49 -7.54
N PRO A 353 1.71 2.64 -8.14
CA PRO A 353 1.32 2.71 -9.55
C PRO A 353 2.41 2.16 -10.45
N SER A 354 2.07 1.15 -11.24
CA SER A 354 2.99 0.46 -12.15
C SER A 354 2.24 0.00 -13.41
N ASN A 355 2.84 -0.89 -14.21
CA ASN A 355 2.20 -1.51 -15.36
C ASN A 355 2.81 -2.88 -15.67
N GLN A 356 2.21 -3.59 -16.63
CA GLN A 356 2.63 -4.94 -17.02
C GLN A 356 4.07 -5.03 -17.54
N SER A 357 4.66 -3.93 -18.02
CA SER A 357 6.06 -3.90 -18.48
C SER A 357 7.05 -3.56 -17.36
N ARG A 358 6.64 -3.50 -16.09
CA ARG A 358 7.50 -3.17 -14.94
C ARG A 358 7.37 -4.16 -13.78
N GLN A 359 6.91 -5.36 -14.11
CA GLN A 359 6.59 -6.41 -13.13
C GLN A 359 7.46 -7.67 -13.32
N ARG A 360 8.43 -7.66 -14.23
CA ARG A 360 9.15 -8.89 -14.61
C ARG A 360 9.99 -9.42 -13.46
N ALA A 361 10.74 -8.56 -12.77
CA ALA A 361 11.53 -8.99 -11.62
C ALA A 361 10.63 -9.48 -10.46
N TYR A 362 9.47 -8.83 -10.24
CA TYR A 362 8.48 -9.33 -9.27
C TYR A 362 7.92 -10.69 -9.64
N SER A 363 7.55 -10.91 -10.91
CA SER A 363 7.09 -12.23 -11.39
C SER A 363 8.13 -13.32 -11.18
N GLN A 364 9.40 -13.02 -11.42
CA GLN A 364 10.48 -13.98 -11.18
C GLN A 364 10.69 -14.26 -9.69
N ALA A 365 10.57 -13.25 -8.82
CA ALA A 365 10.63 -13.42 -7.37
C ALA A 365 9.44 -14.24 -6.83
N VAL A 366 8.23 -13.99 -7.32
CA VAL A 366 7.03 -14.79 -6.97
C VAL A 366 7.17 -16.22 -7.48
N LYS A 367 7.72 -16.41 -8.68
CA LYS A 367 8.02 -17.74 -9.19
C LYS A 367 9.03 -18.47 -8.31
N TYR A 368 10.14 -17.81 -7.94
CA TYR A 368 11.15 -18.36 -7.03
C TYR A 368 10.51 -18.81 -5.71
N ALA A 369 9.64 -17.98 -5.13
CA ALA A 369 8.89 -18.33 -3.93
C ALA A 369 8.01 -19.57 -4.13
N HIS A 370 7.25 -19.64 -5.22
CA HIS A 370 6.40 -20.79 -5.51
C HIS A 370 7.18 -22.09 -5.78
N ASP A 371 8.33 -22.01 -6.43
CA ASP A 371 9.18 -23.18 -6.70
C ASP A 371 9.75 -23.77 -5.39
N HIS A 372 9.93 -22.94 -4.36
CA HIS A 372 10.32 -23.35 -3.00
C HIS A 372 9.11 -23.61 -2.08
N GLY A 373 7.90 -23.62 -2.63
CA GLY A 373 6.67 -23.95 -1.90
C GLY A 373 6.02 -22.79 -1.14
N ALA A 374 6.61 -21.59 -1.16
CA ALA A 374 6.06 -20.41 -0.52
C ALA A 374 4.88 -19.80 -1.33
N ILE A 375 3.89 -19.25 -0.62
CA ILE A 375 2.72 -18.59 -1.20
C ILE A 375 2.81 -17.09 -0.96
N VAL A 376 2.78 -16.30 -2.04
CA VAL A 376 2.87 -14.84 -1.98
C VAL A 376 1.50 -14.19 -2.16
N VAL A 377 1.18 -13.23 -1.28
CA VAL A 377 -0.08 -12.49 -1.25
C VAL A 377 0.22 -10.99 -1.22
N ALA A 378 -0.52 -10.20 -1.99
CA ALA A 378 -0.37 -8.75 -2.01
C ALA A 378 -1.71 -8.01 -1.96
N ALA A 379 -1.68 -6.83 -1.35
CA ALA A 379 -2.78 -5.88 -1.36
C ALA A 379 -3.07 -5.37 -2.79
N ALA A 380 -4.33 -5.24 -3.18
CA ALA A 380 -4.72 -4.79 -4.53
C ALA A 380 -4.42 -3.30 -4.80
N GLY A 381 -4.37 -2.49 -3.75
CA GLY A 381 -4.18 -1.05 -3.80
C GLY A 381 -5.44 -0.23 -3.48
N ASN A 382 -5.28 1.04 -3.12
CA ASN A 382 -6.30 1.92 -2.49
C ASN A 382 -6.64 3.15 -3.36
N SER A 383 -6.61 3.01 -4.69
CA SER A 383 -6.82 4.12 -5.63
C SER A 383 -8.13 4.06 -6.42
N ASN A 384 -8.99 3.07 -6.18
CA ASN A 384 -10.19 2.79 -6.98
C ASN A 384 -9.85 2.67 -8.49
N ARG A 385 -8.77 1.94 -8.77
CA ARG A 385 -8.25 1.65 -10.12
C ARG A 385 -8.21 0.15 -10.34
N ASP A 386 -7.60 -0.25 -11.43
CA ASP A 386 -7.38 -1.65 -11.77
C ASP A 386 -6.03 -2.09 -11.20
N ALA A 387 -6.04 -3.15 -10.37
CA ALA A 387 -4.86 -3.71 -9.73
C ALA A 387 -3.80 -4.18 -10.75
N ALA A 388 -4.16 -4.45 -12.01
CA ALA A 388 -3.20 -4.75 -13.07
C ALA A 388 -2.20 -3.60 -13.34
N ASN A 389 -2.53 -2.38 -12.90
CA ASN A 389 -1.66 -1.19 -12.98
C ASN A 389 -0.97 -0.87 -11.63
N TYR A 390 -0.86 -1.84 -10.73
CA TYR A 390 -0.21 -1.68 -9.43
C TYR A 390 0.74 -2.85 -9.18
N SER A 391 1.96 -2.57 -8.75
CA SER A 391 2.97 -3.58 -8.39
C SER A 391 3.18 -3.56 -6.89
N PRO A 392 3.42 -4.72 -6.24
CA PRO A 392 3.57 -6.06 -6.83
C PRO A 392 2.24 -6.79 -7.09
N ALA A 393 1.09 -6.15 -6.84
CA ALA A 393 -0.24 -6.75 -6.97
C ALA A 393 -0.55 -7.38 -8.35
N ASN A 394 0.08 -6.89 -9.42
CA ASN A 394 -0.06 -7.37 -10.79
C ASN A 394 0.92 -8.49 -11.18
N ALA A 395 1.79 -8.93 -10.27
CA ALA A 395 2.80 -9.93 -10.57
C ALA A 395 2.19 -11.29 -10.92
N ASP A 396 2.75 -12.01 -11.90
CA ASP A 396 2.28 -13.35 -12.24
C ASP A 396 2.49 -14.31 -11.07
N GLY A 397 1.44 -15.06 -10.71
CA GLY A 397 1.44 -15.98 -9.57
C GLY A 397 0.93 -15.36 -8.26
N MET A 398 0.91 -14.04 -8.15
CA MET A 398 0.46 -13.32 -6.96
C MET A 398 -1.02 -13.59 -6.65
N ILE A 399 -1.36 -13.86 -5.39
CA ILE A 399 -2.74 -13.77 -4.89
C ILE A 399 -3.01 -12.32 -4.50
N THR A 400 -3.96 -11.67 -5.17
CA THR A 400 -4.20 -10.23 -5.03
C THR A 400 -5.52 -9.98 -4.29
N VAL A 401 -5.47 -9.21 -3.20
CA VAL A 401 -6.59 -9.08 -2.26
C VAL A 401 -7.24 -7.70 -2.31
N ALA A 402 -8.52 -7.66 -2.71
CA ALA A 402 -9.39 -6.50 -2.63
C ALA A 402 -9.99 -6.33 -1.22
N ALA A 403 -10.34 -5.09 -0.86
CA ALA A 403 -10.90 -4.74 0.45
C ALA A 403 -12.41 -4.56 0.39
N LEU A 404 -13.09 -5.09 1.41
CA LEU A 404 -14.53 -4.97 1.62
C LEU A 404 -14.86 -4.20 2.90
N ASP A 405 -16.04 -3.57 2.91
CA ASP A 405 -16.64 -2.95 4.09
C ASP A 405 -17.49 -3.93 4.93
N ASP A 406 -18.10 -3.41 5.99
CA ASP A 406 -18.97 -4.14 6.93
C ASP A 406 -20.25 -4.71 6.30
N LYS A 407 -20.58 -4.26 5.09
CA LYS A 407 -21.71 -4.75 4.29
C LYS A 407 -21.25 -5.69 3.18
N LEU A 408 -19.97 -6.09 3.20
CA LEU A 408 -19.35 -6.91 2.18
C LEU A 408 -19.42 -6.30 0.78
N LEU A 409 -19.50 -4.96 0.70
CA LEU A 409 -19.37 -4.21 -0.53
C LEU A 409 -17.91 -3.83 -0.75
N ARG A 410 -17.52 -3.58 -2.00
CA ARG A 410 -16.16 -3.14 -2.30
C ARG A 410 -15.90 -1.80 -1.63
N ALA A 411 -14.82 -1.70 -0.87
CA ALA A 411 -14.43 -0.42 -0.29
C ALA A 411 -14.22 0.62 -1.42
N PRO A 412 -14.70 1.86 -1.29
CA PRO A 412 -14.63 2.86 -2.37
C PRO A 412 -13.20 3.11 -2.88
N PHE A 413 -12.19 2.94 -2.02
CA PHE A 413 -10.78 3.05 -2.37
C PHE A 413 -10.21 1.78 -2.99
N SER A 414 -10.79 0.59 -2.79
CA SER A 414 -10.18 -0.66 -3.20
C SER A 414 -10.07 -0.76 -4.72
N ASN A 415 -8.85 -1.05 -5.19
CA ASN A 415 -8.60 -1.41 -6.56
C ASN A 415 -9.33 -2.70 -6.93
N ARG A 416 -9.78 -2.76 -8.18
CA ARG A 416 -10.47 -3.90 -8.77
C ARG A 416 -9.45 -4.95 -9.18
N VAL A 417 -9.81 -6.21 -8.98
CA VAL A 417 -8.97 -7.37 -9.28
C VAL A 417 -9.48 -8.18 -10.47
N ASP A 418 -10.37 -7.61 -11.29
CA ASP A 418 -10.98 -8.29 -12.45
C ASP A 418 -10.01 -8.55 -13.62
N ARG A 419 -8.80 -7.98 -13.55
CA ARG A 419 -7.76 -8.11 -14.58
C ARG A 419 -6.46 -8.71 -14.09
N VAL A 420 -6.41 -9.16 -12.83
CA VAL A 420 -5.34 -10.02 -12.30
C VAL A 420 -5.82 -11.46 -12.23
N LYS A 421 -4.90 -12.43 -12.36
CA LYS A 421 -5.26 -13.85 -12.52
C LYS A 421 -5.84 -14.48 -11.26
N ARG A 422 -5.37 -14.07 -10.07
CA ARG A 422 -5.74 -14.66 -8.78
C ARG A 422 -6.29 -13.61 -7.83
N GLY A 423 -7.33 -12.90 -8.27
CA GLY A 423 -8.04 -11.91 -7.47
C GLY A 423 -9.00 -12.54 -6.46
N ILE A 424 -9.04 -12.03 -5.23
CA ILE A 424 -9.99 -12.42 -4.18
C ILE A 424 -10.32 -11.21 -3.30
N ALA A 425 -11.34 -11.32 -2.44
CA ALA A 425 -11.75 -10.24 -1.54
C ALA A 425 -11.73 -10.68 -0.08
N ALA A 426 -11.36 -9.75 0.80
CA ALA A 426 -11.46 -9.90 2.25
C ALA A 426 -11.83 -8.55 2.91
N PRO A 427 -12.35 -8.57 4.15
CA PRO A 427 -12.58 -7.35 4.94
C PRO A 427 -11.35 -6.44 5.03
N GLY A 428 -11.54 -5.14 4.82
CA GLY A 428 -10.44 -4.16 4.81
C GLY A 428 -10.82 -2.74 5.22
N VAL A 429 -12.00 -2.52 5.80
CA VAL A 429 -12.47 -1.21 6.27
C VAL A 429 -12.69 -1.24 7.79
N GLY A 430 -12.12 -0.29 8.52
CA GLY A 430 -12.30 -0.17 9.96
C GLY A 430 -11.82 -1.40 10.73
N ILE A 431 -10.69 -1.98 10.32
CA ILE A 431 -10.16 -3.23 10.88
C ILE A 431 -9.35 -2.93 12.13
N PHE A 432 -9.86 -3.35 13.28
CA PHE A 432 -9.21 -3.16 14.57
C PHE A 432 -8.11 -4.20 14.79
N SER A 433 -6.88 -3.74 15.03
CA SER A 433 -5.72 -4.61 15.28
C SER A 433 -4.63 -3.91 16.09
N THR A 434 -3.55 -4.63 16.36
CA THR A 434 -2.38 -4.21 17.15
C THR A 434 -1.63 -3.04 16.52
N THR A 435 -1.02 -2.20 17.35
CA THR A 435 -0.07 -1.15 16.95
C THR A 435 1.05 -1.10 17.99
N PRO A 436 2.24 -0.56 17.65
CA PRO A 436 3.40 -0.60 18.54
C PRO A 436 3.12 -0.08 19.96
N ASN A 437 3.90 -0.56 20.92
CA ASN A 437 3.79 -0.22 22.35
C ASN A 437 2.52 -0.76 23.05
N ASN A 438 2.11 -2.00 22.72
CA ASN A 438 0.91 -2.65 23.29
C ASN A 438 -0.37 -1.81 23.12
N THR A 439 -0.55 -1.23 21.94
CA THR A 439 -1.73 -0.43 21.61
C THR A 439 -2.53 -1.08 20.49
N TYR A 440 -3.74 -0.59 20.24
CA TYR A 440 -4.61 -1.12 19.21
C TYR A 440 -5.34 0.02 18.50
N LYS A 441 -5.53 -0.08 17.19
CA LYS A 441 -6.20 0.92 16.36
C LYS A 441 -6.95 0.30 15.19
N SER A 442 -7.90 1.05 14.65
CA SER A 442 -8.60 0.71 13.41
C SER A 442 -7.96 1.39 12.21
N PHE A 443 -7.66 0.60 11.18
CA PHE A 443 -7.22 1.10 9.87
C PHE A 443 -8.11 0.55 8.75
N SER A 444 -8.25 1.34 7.69
CA SER A 444 -8.90 0.95 6.44
C SER A 444 -7.87 0.92 5.30
N GLY A 445 -7.86 -0.18 4.54
CA GLY A 445 -6.99 -0.38 3.39
C GLY A 445 -7.03 -1.83 2.87
N THR A 446 -6.67 -2.03 1.61
CA THR A 446 -6.33 -3.37 1.08
C THR A 446 -5.16 -4.01 1.84
N SER A 447 -4.33 -3.19 2.47
CA SER A 447 -3.30 -3.59 3.43
C SER A 447 -3.82 -4.32 4.67
N MET A 448 -5.09 -4.17 5.05
CA MET A 448 -5.69 -4.93 6.16
C MET A 448 -6.37 -6.22 5.66
N ALA A 449 -6.85 -6.22 4.41
CA ALA A 449 -7.42 -7.41 3.77
C ALA A 449 -6.36 -8.46 3.43
N CYS A 450 -5.18 -8.01 2.97
CA CYS A 450 -4.04 -8.87 2.63
C CYS A 450 -3.58 -9.79 3.78
N PRO A 451 -3.25 -9.29 4.99
CA PRO A 451 -2.78 -10.12 6.09
C PRO A 451 -3.87 -11.05 6.63
N PHE A 452 -5.15 -10.70 6.49
CA PHE A 452 -6.25 -11.61 6.82
C PHE A 452 -6.21 -12.87 5.94
N VAL A 453 -6.01 -12.70 4.63
CA VAL A 453 -5.84 -13.83 3.70
C VAL A 453 -4.53 -14.57 3.96
N ALA A 454 -3.43 -13.88 4.28
CA ALA A 454 -2.16 -14.51 4.64
C ALA A 454 -2.28 -15.40 5.88
N GLY A 455 -2.97 -14.94 6.93
CA GLY A 455 -3.26 -15.73 8.13
C GLY A 455 -4.08 -16.99 7.81
N LEU A 456 -5.11 -16.85 6.97
CA LEU A 456 -5.92 -18.00 6.52
C LEU A 456 -5.07 -19.03 5.77
N LEU A 457 -4.22 -18.57 4.84
CA LEU A 457 -3.32 -19.43 4.09
C LEU A 457 -2.30 -20.13 4.98
N GLY A 458 -1.77 -19.44 6.00
CA GLY A 458 -0.89 -20.04 7.00
C GLY A 458 -1.56 -21.19 7.74
N VAL A 459 -2.81 -21.00 8.19
CA VAL A 459 -3.58 -22.09 8.83
C VAL A 459 -3.85 -23.23 7.85
N MET A 460 -4.20 -22.94 6.60
CA MET A 460 -4.38 -23.99 5.59
C MET A 460 -3.09 -24.79 5.36
N ARG A 461 -1.93 -24.12 5.26
CA ARG A 461 -0.61 -24.73 5.09
C ARG A 461 -0.18 -25.54 6.32
N SER A 462 -0.49 -25.08 7.52
CA SER A 462 -0.19 -25.81 8.76
C SER A 462 -0.89 -27.18 8.82
N LEU A 463 -2.05 -27.31 8.16
CA LEU A 463 -2.84 -28.55 8.06
C LEU A 463 -2.51 -29.37 6.80
N GLU A 464 -2.02 -28.72 5.76
CA GLU A 464 -1.54 -29.32 4.52
C GLU A 464 -0.16 -28.74 4.14
N PRO A 465 0.94 -29.31 4.69
CA PRO A 465 2.31 -28.80 4.44
C PRO A 465 2.72 -28.69 2.97
N GLU A 466 2.13 -29.50 2.09
CA GLU A 466 2.42 -29.50 0.65
C GLU A 466 1.48 -28.57 -0.15
N LEU A 467 0.73 -27.70 0.53
CA LEU A 467 -0.28 -26.84 -0.10
C LEU A 467 0.38 -25.82 -1.05
N THR A 468 0.24 -26.03 -2.36
CA THR A 468 0.77 -25.10 -3.36
C THR A 468 -0.08 -23.83 -3.48
N ALA A 469 0.52 -22.73 -3.97
CA ALA A 469 -0.20 -21.48 -4.21
C ALA A 469 -1.40 -21.63 -5.16
N GLU A 470 -1.27 -22.47 -6.20
CA GLU A 470 -2.38 -22.76 -7.12
C GLU A 470 -3.52 -23.49 -6.42
N ARG A 471 -3.21 -24.51 -5.60
CA ARG A 471 -4.21 -25.26 -4.86
C ARG A 471 -4.87 -24.38 -3.79
N ALA A 472 -4.10 -23.57 -3.08
CA ALA A 472 -4.60 -22.67 -2.08
C ALA A 472 -5.59 -21.66 -2.68
N TYR A 473 -5.20 -21.00 -3.77
CA TYR A 473 -6.10 -20.10 -4.50
C TYR A 473 -7.35 -20.83 -5.00
N ALA A 474 -7.20 -22.05 -5.55
CA ALA A 474 -8.35 -22.82 -6.01
C ALA A 474 -9.34 -23.16 -4.88
N ILE A 475 -8.85 -23.47 -3.67
CA ILE A 475 -9.70 -23.67 -2.49
C ILE A 475 -10.41 -22.37 -2.13
N LEU A 476 -9.66 -21.29 -1.90
CA LEU A 476 -10.24 -20.00 -1.50
C LEU A 476 -11.27 -19.50 -2.52
N HIS A 477 -10.99 -19.67 -3.81
CA HIS A 477 -11.91 -19.32 -4.89
C HIS A 477 -13.12 -20.26 -4.92
N ALA A 478 -12.97 -21.56 -4.72
CA ALA A 478 -14.10 -22.50 -4.75
C ALA A 478 -15.05 -22.32 -3.57
N THR A 479 -14.50 -22.10 -2.37
CA THR A 479 -15.26 -21.97 -1.12
C THR A 479 -15.72 -20.54 -0.84
N GLY A 480 -15.16 -19.54 -1.53
CA GLY A 480 -15.56 -18.15 -1.35
C GLY A 480 -17.03 -17.90 -1.70
N GLU A 481 -17.58 -16.81 -1.20
CA GLU A 481 -18.95 -16.38 -1.49
C GLU A 481 -19.00 -15.25 -2.52
N ASP A 482 -20.10 -15.18 -3.26
CA ASP A 482 -20.35 -14.09 -4.19
C ASP A 482 -20.99 -12.90 -3.45
N GLY A 483 -20.28 -11.78 -3.38
CA GLY A 483 -20.84 -10.48 -3.01
C GLY A 483 -21.44 -9.71 -4.20
N PRO A 484 -22.07 -8.54 -3.95
CA PRO A 484 -22.70 -7.73 -4.99
C PRO A 484 -21.76 -7.25 -6.10
N GLU A 485 -20.48 -7.05 -5.78
CA GLU A 485 -19.43 -6.57 -6.69
C GLU A 485 -18.41 -7.66 -7.07
N THR A 486 -18.74 -8.95 -6.90
CA THR A 486 -17.82 -10.09 -7.13
C THR A 486 -17.05 -10.03 -8.45
N ARG A 487 -17.69 -9.52 -9.51
CA ARG A 487 -17.04 -9.36 -10.82
C ARG A 487 -15.75 -8.53 -10.74
N VAL A 488 -15.69 -7.53 -9.86
CA VAL A 488 -14.57 -6.59 -9.71
C VAL A 488 -13.75 -6.79 -8.45
N THR A 489 -14.29 -7.47 -7.42
CA THR A 489 -13.58 -7.78 -6.17
C THR A 489 -12.99 -9.18 -6.13
N GLY A 490 -13.45 -10.09 -6.99
CA GLY A 490 -13.29 -11.52 -6.74
C GLY A 490 -14.26 -12.00 -5.65
N ARG A 491 -14.24 -13.31 -5.39
CA ARG A 491 -15.08 -13.95 -4.36
C ARG A 491 -14.56 -13.62 -2.97
N ILE A 492 -15.47 -13.56 -2.00
CA ILE A 492 -15.16 -13.23 -0.60
C ILE A 492 -14.64 -14.49 0.08
N VAL A 493 -13.48 -14.42 0.72
CA VAL A 493 -12.92 -15.57 1.44
C VAL A 493 -13.83 -16.01 2.59
N GLN A 494 -14.02 -17.33 2.73
CA GLN A 494 -14.79 -17.95 3.81
C GLN A 494 -13.88 -18.87 4.64
N PRO A 495 -13.37 -18.41 5.80
CA PRO A 495 -12.38 -19.18 6.59
C PRO A 495 -12.85 -20.58 6.97
N ALA A 496 -14.10 -20.73 7.43
CA ALA A 496 -14.65 -22.01 7.85
C ALA A 496 -14.76 -23.02 6.69
N ASP A 497 -15.21 -22.57 5.52
CA ASP A 497 -15.37 -23.44 4.35
C ASP A 497 -14.03 -23.80 3.72
N ALA A 498 -13.07 -22.85 3.69
CA ALA A 498 -11.71 -23.13 3.26
C ALA A 498 -11.04 -24.19 4.15
N LEU A 499 -11.25 -24.11 5.47
CA LEU A 499 -10.76 -25.09 6.43
C LEU A 499 -11.39 -26.47 6.21
N GLU A 500 -12.71 -26.56 6.02
CA GLU A 500 -13.38 -27.83 5.71
C GLU A 500 -12.87 -28.46 4.41
N ALA A 501 -12.61 -27.65 3.37
CA ALA A 501 -12.07 -28.14 2.11
C ALA A 501 -10.65 -28.72 2.22
N ILE A 502 -9.83 -28.25 3.17
CA ILE A 502 -8.54 -28.86 3.51
C ILE A 502 -8.73 -30.19 4.24
N LEU A 503 -9.72 -30.30 5.12
CA LEU A 503 -9.95 -31.48 5.96
C LEU A 503 -10.64 -32.66 5.25
N GLN A 504 -11.36 -32.42 4.15
CA GLN A 504 -12.09 -33.46 3.39
C GLN A 504 -11.20 -34.35 2.49
N ARG A 505 -9.91 -34.46 2.79
CA ARG A 505 -8.95 -35.31 2.05
C ARG A 505 -8.80 -36.71 2.61
#